data_AF-A0A143CCA6-F1
#
_entry.id   AF-A0A143CCA6-F1
#
_cell.length_a   1.000
_cell.length_b   1.000
_cell.length_c   1.000
_cell.angle_alpha   90.00
_cell.angle_beta   90.00
_cell.angle_gamma   90.00
#
_symmetry.space_group_name_H-M   'P 1'
#
loop_
_entity.id
_entity.type
_entity.pdbx_description
1 polymer ?
#
loop_
_entity_poly.entity_id
_entity_poly.type
_entity_poly.pdbx_seq_one_letter_code
_entity_poly.pdbx_strand_id
1 'polypeptide(L)' 'MKSINEAHVAQPGLAVVEVAAADDQTAFAIQEALAGRWATALADGATRVPGEPGVRLRCYLDVRQELGELT' A
#
# COMPACT_ATOMS: atom_id res chain seq x y z
N MET A 1 8.99 -5.92 -7.99
CA MET A 1 7.56 -5.53 -8.02
C MET A 1 7.21 -4.96 -9.38
N LYS A 2 5.94 -5.04 -9.80
CA LYS A 2 5.48 -4.45 -11.08
C LYS A 2 5.46 -2.92 -10.99
N SER A 3 5.59 -2.21 -12.10
CA SER A 3 5.41 -0.75 -12.15
C SER A 3 4.04 -0.33 -11.61
N ILE A 4 3.92 0.93 -11.16
CA ILE A 4 2.65 1.51 -10.74
C ILE A 4 1.85 1.88 -12.00
N ASN A 5 0.59 1.44 -12.08
CA ASN A 5 -0.35 1.83 -13.12
C ASN A 5 -0.94 3.22 -12.81
N GLU A 6 -1.03 4.11 -13.81
CA GLU A 6 -1.66 5.43 -13.68
C GLU A 6 -3.07 5.37 -13.08
N ALA A 7 -3.83 4.31 -13.36
CA ALA A 7 -5.17 4.12 -12.78
C ALA A 7 -5.19 4.18 -11.24
N HIS A 8 -4.09 3.81 -10.58
CA HIS A 8 -3.99 3.83 -9.11
C HIS A 8 -3.69 5.21 -8.52
N VAL A 9 -3.38 6.21 -9.34
CA VAL A 9 -3.05 7.58 -8.95
C VAL A 9 -3.78 8.63 -9.81
N ALA A 10 -4.88 8.21 -10.44
CA ALA A 10 -5.56 9.01 -11.45
C ALA A 10 -6.28 10.25 -10.90
N GLN A 11 -6.45 10.35 -9.58
CA GLN A 11 -7.16 11.46 -8.92
C GLN A 11 -6.39 11.90 -7.66
N PRO A 12 -6.44 13.20 -7.31
CA PRO A 12 -5.95 13.67 -6.02
C PRO A 12 -6.54 12.87 -4.86
N GLY A 13 -5.69 12.48 -3.91
CA GLY A 13 -6.08 11.65 -2.76
C GLY A 13 -6.08 10.14 -3.03
N LEU A 14 -5.74 9.68 -4.24
CA LEU A 14 -5.33 8.29 -4.46
C LEU A 14 -3.81 8.17 -4.32
N ALA A 15 -3.34 7.12 -3.64
CA ALA A 15 -1.91 6.89 -3.43
C ALA A 15 -1.55 5.41 -3.50
N VAL A 16 -0.28 5.14 -3.82
CA VAL A 16 0.30 3.79 -3.72
C VAL A 16 1.43 3.83 -2.72
N VAL A 17 1.39 2.95 -1.73
CA VAL A 17 2.44 2.83 -0.71
C VAL A 17 3.12 1.48 -0.87
N GLU A 18 4.43 1.49 -1.05
CA GLU A 18 5.26 0.29 -0.98
C GLU A 18 5.86 0.18 0.41
N VAL A 19 5.65 -0.96 1.06
CA VAL A 19 6.17 -1.25 2.39
C VAL A 19 7.26 -2.30 2.25
N ALA A 20 8.41 -2.08 2.89
CA ALA A 20 9.42 -3.09 3.11
C ALA A 20 9.46 -3.42 4.61
N ALA A 21 9.40 -4.70 4.95
CA ALA A 21 9.42 -5.19 6.32
C ALA A 21 10.32 -6.41 6.44
N ALA A 22 10.76 -6.76 7.65
CA ALA A 22 11.61 -7.93 7.87
C ALA A 22 10.88 -9.26 7.57
N ASP A 23 9.58 -9.30 7.85
CA ASP A 23 8.72 -10.48 7.77
C ASP A 23 7.30 -10.12 7.34
N ASP A 24 6.56 -11.16 6.94
CA ASP A 24 5.19 -11.05 6.43
C ASP A 24 4.23 -10.54 7.50
N GLN A 25 4.41 -10.92 8.76
CA GLN A 25 3.54 -10.51 9.86
C GLN A 25 3.57 -8.99 10.04
N THR A 26 4.77 -8.40 10.04
CA THR A 26 4.96 -6.95 10.15
C THR A 26 4.39 -6.23 8.93
N ALA A 27 4.66 -6.76 7.74
CA ALA A 27 4.09 -6.28 6.49
C ALA A 27 2.55 -6.23 6.54
N PHE A 28 1.91 -7.33 6.93
CA PHE A 28 0.44 -7.41 7.01
C PHE A 28 -0.14 -6.53 8.11
N ALA A 29 0.51 -6.41 9.27
CA ALA A 29 0.05 -5.49 10.33
C ALA A 29 0.04 -4.03 9.85
N ILE A 30 1.05 -3.61 9.08
CA ILE A 30 1.07 -2.27 8.46
C ILE A 30 -0.08 -2.16 7.45
N GLN A 31 -0.29 -3.17 6.60
CA GLN A 31 -1.39 -3.17 5.65
C GLN A 31 -2.76 -3.00 6.33
N GLU A 32 -3.02 -3.74 7.41
CA GLU A 32 -4.26 -3.62 8.20
C GLU A 32 -4.41 -2.23 8.83
N ALA A 33 -3.34 -1.67 9.40
CA ALA A 33 -3.36 -0.34 9.98
C ALA A 33 -3.70 0.75 8.94
N LEU A 34 -3.14 0.63 7.73
CA LEU A 34 -3.44 1.53 6.62
C LEU A 34 -4.88 1.33 6.10
N ALA A 35 -5.34 0.08 5.98
CA ALA A 35 -6.68 -0.24 5.49
C ALA A 35 -7.80 0.21 6.44
N GLY A 36 -7.57 0.12 7.75
CA GLY A 36 -8.53 0.57 8.75
C GLY A 36 -8.82 2.07 8.74
N ARG A 37 -8.00 2.87 8.03
CA ARG A 37 -8.11 4.33 8.02
C ARG A 37 -8.44 4.95 6.65
N TRP A 38 -8.01 4.32 5.55
CA TRP A 38 -8.11 4.92 4.20
C TRP A 38 -8.73 4.02 3.12
N ALA A 39 -9.48 2.97 3.50
CA ALA A 39 -10.24 2.03 2.65
C ALA A 39 -9.59 1.68 1.28
N THR A 40 -8.86 0.57 1.21
CA THR A 40 -7.75 0.48 0.26
C THR A 40 -7.67 -0.75 -0.66
N ALA A 41 -8.40 -1.81 -0.37
CA ALA A 41 -8.07 -3.15 -0.89
C ALA A 41 -6.70 -3.65 -0.38
N LEU A 42 -6.72 -4.88 0.12
CA LEU A 42 -5.56 -5.55 0.68
C LEU A 42 -4.75 -6.19 -0.44
N ALA A 43 -3.41 -6.20 -0.33
CA ALA A 43 -2.60 -7.00 -1.23
C ALA A 43 -2.84 -8.49 -0.95
N ASP A 44 -2.89 -9.30 -2.01
CA ASP A 44 -3.03 -10.76 -1.90
C ASP A 44 -1.83 -11.43 -1.19
N GLY A 45 -0.70 -10.72 -1.03
CA GLY A 45 0.44 -11.20 -0.27
C GLY A 45 1.66 -10.27 -0.32
N ALA A 46 2.55 -10.43 0.66
CA ALA A 46 3.89 -9.87 0.61
C ALA A 46 4.79 -10.72 -0.31
N THR A 47 5.71 -10.07 -1.02
CA THR A 47 6.66 -10.71 -1.95
C THR A 47 8.07 -10.56 -1.41
N ARG A 48 8.80 -11.68 -1.33
CA ARG A 48 10.25 -11.65 -1.12
C ARG A 48 10.94 -11.47 -2.46
N VAL A 49 11.66 -10.36 -2.64
CA VAL A 49 12.41 -10.09 -3.87
C VAL A 49 13.84 -10.65 -3.71
N PRO A 50 14.30 -11.54 -4.61
CA PRO A 50 15.66 -12.08 -4.54
C PRO A 50 16.71 -10.98 -4.53
N GLY A 51 17.63 -11.02 -3.56
CA GLY A 51 18.69 -10.02 -3.40
C GLY A 51 18.29 -8.76 -2.62
N GLU A 52 17.00 -8.59 -2.28
CA GLU A 52 16.54 -7.50 -1.41
C GLU A 52 16.32 -8.01 0.03
N PRO A 53 16.59 -7.18 1.05
CA PRO A 53 16.29 -7.54 2.43
C PRO A 53 14.78 -7.56 2.68
N GLY A 54 14.33 -8.56 3.43
CA GLY A 54 12.96 -8.64 3.93
C GLY A 54 11.92 -9.02 2.88
N VAL A 55 10.71 -8.54 3.08
CA VAL A 55 9.53 -8.76 2.24
C VAL A 55 8.93 -7.41 1.88
N ARG A 56 8.22 -7.37 0.75
CA ARG A 56 7.61 -6.15 0.24
C ARG A 56 6.13 -6.35 -0.03
N LEU A 57 5.33 -5.35 0.30
CA LEU A 57 3.92 -5.32 -0.07
C LEU A 57 3.57 -3.98 -0.70
N ARG A 58 2.40 -3.91 -1.32
CA ARG A 58 1.85 -2.70 -1.91
C ARG A 58 0.43 -2.47 -1.43
N CYS A 59 0.18 -1.31 -0.82
CA CYS A 59 -1.16 -0.84 -0.47
C CYS A 59 -1.62 0.24 -1.45
N TYR A 60 -2.93 0.30 -1.70
CA TYR A 60 -3.55 1.33 -2.55
C TYR A 60 -4.47 2.20 -1.72
N LEU A 61 -4.07 3.42 -1.39
CA LEU A 61 -4.80 4.25 -0.44
C LEU A 61 -5.81 5.17 -1.12
N ASP A 62 -6.99 5.34 -0.51
CA ASP A 62 -7.92 6.44 -0.79
C ASP A 62 -8.02 7.35 0.43
N VAL A 63 -7.14 8.36 0.47
CA VAL A 63 -7.02 9.25 1.64
C VAL A 63 -8.10 10.33 1.69
N ARG A 64 -8.94 10.45 0.65
CA ARG A 64 -10.04 11.44 0.59
C ARG A 64 -11.07 11.21 1.69
N GLN A 65 -11.22 9.96 2.13
CA GLN A 65 -12.14 9.60 3.22
C GLN A 65 -11.79 10.30 4.54
N GLU A 66 -10.54 10.71 4.74
CA GLU A 66 -10.09 11.33 5.97
C GLU A 66 -9.58 12.77 5.81
N LEU A 67 -8.86 13.06 4.73
CA LEU A 67 -8.26 14.39 4.50
C LEU A 67 -9.26 15.39 3.87
N GLY A 68 -10.44 14.93 3.46
CA GLY A 68 -11.34 15.69 2.60
C GLY A 68 -10.84 15.76 1.16
N GLU A 69 -11.58 16.44 0.27
CA GLU A 69 -11.05 16.76 -1.06
C GLU A 69 -9.81 17.64 -0.90
N LEU A 70 -8.65 17.12 -1.31
CA LEU A 70 -7.41 17.88 -1.41
C LEU A 70 -7.57 18.86 -2.59
N THR A 71 -8.20 20.01 -2.34
CA THR A 71 -8.36 21.12 -3.28
C THR A 71 -7.08 21.90 -3.46
#